data_AF-A0A7W8PR41-F1
#
_entry.id   AF-A0A7W8PR41-F1
#
_cell.length_a   1.000
_cell.length_b   1.000
_cell.length_c   1.000
_cell.angle_alpha   90.00
_cell.angle_beta   90.00
_cell.angle_gamma   90.00
#
_symmetry.space_group_name_H-M   'P 1'
#
loop_
_entity.id
_entity.type
_entity.pdbx_description
1 polymer ?
#
loop_
_entity_poly.entity_id
_entity_poly.type
_entity_poly.pdbx_seq_one_letter_code
_entity_poly.pdbx_strand_id
1 'polypeptide(L)'
;MATPLTLADKQRADAERNLKAAHGYLQRGNLAATKARLAAAITAQPDNRDARRMRAQVGTLEQQRDALLSLARGCSNVGRWECASHNANEALRIDSSSKDAQRLVSLASHESAWQTIPPSAWQTVQPPAEESRALRDLLRHH
;
A
#
# COMPACT_ATOMS: atom_id res chain seq x y z
N MET A 1 6.82 39.84 -34.09
CA MET A 1 6.34 40.12 -32.72
C MET A 1 5.46 38.96 -32.30
N ALA A 2 5.77 38.23 -31.22
CA ALA A 2 4.95 37.12 -30.76
C ALA A 2 3.75 37.65 -29.97
N THR A 3 2.54 37.20 -30.30
CA THR A 3 1.31 37.56 -29.60
C THR A 3 1.33 36.97 -28.18
N PRO A 4 0.98 37.73 -27.13
CA PRO A 4 0.98 37.21 -25.77
C PRO A 4 -0.07 36.09 -25.61
N LEU A 5 0.34 35.00 -24.94
CA LEU A 5 -0.55 33.86 -24.66
C LEU A 5 -1.75 34.31 -23.82
N THR A 6 -2.94 33.93 -24.28
CA THR A 6 -4.19 34.20 -23.56
C THR A 6 -4.26 33.35 -22.28
N LEU A 7 -5.16 33.70 -21.36
CA LEU A 7 -5.45 32.88 -20.18
C LEU A 7 -5.88 31.46 -20.58
N ALA A 8 -6.68 31.34 -21.65
CA ALA A 8 -7.15 30.06 -22.18
C ALA A 8 -5.99 29.21 -22.72
N ASP A 9 -5.01 29.82 -23.40
CA ASP A 9 -3.83 29.09 -23.88
C ASP A 9 -2.98 28.56 -22.72
N LYS A 10 -2.84 29.35 -21.65
CA LYS A 10 -2.14 28.93 -20.43
C LYS A 10 -2.86 27.76 -19.76
N GLN A 11 -4.18 27.86 -19.57
CA GLN A 11 -5.00 26.79 -18.99
C GLN A 11 -4.93 25.50 -19.81
N ARG A 12 -4.98 25.60 -21.14
CA ARG A 12 -4.82 24.45 -22.03
C ARG A 12 -3.44 23.80 -21.87
N ALA A 13 -2.38 24.59 -21.90
CA ALA A 13 -1.03 24.08 -21.70
C ALA A 13 -0.87 23.42 -20.30
N ASP A 14 -1.50 23.98 -19.27
CA ASP A 14 -1.48 23.44 -17.91
C ASP A 14 -2.22 22.10 -17.82
N ALA A 15 -3.37 21.98 -18.48
CA ALA A 15 -4.13 20.74 -18.57
C ALA A 15 -3.31 19.65 -19.29
N GLU A 16 -2.69 19.97 -20.43
CA GLU A 16 -1.86 19.05 -21.21
C GLU A 16 -0.65 18.54 -20.39
N ARG A 17 0.05 19.44 -19.67
CA ARG A 17 1.17 19.05 -18.81
C ARG A 17 0.74 18.12 -17.68
N ASN A 18 -0.40 18.41 -17.05
CA ASN A 18 -0.93 17.58 -15.98
C ASN A 18 -1.42 16.22 -16.47
N LEU A 19 -2.08 16.14 -17.63
CA LEU A 19 -2.51 14.87 -18.23
C LEU A 19 -1.31 13.99 -18.61
N LYS A 20 -0.25 14.58 -19.18
CA LYS A 20 0.99 13.86 -19.47
C LYS A 20 1.61 13.28 -18.19
N ALA A 21 1.66 14.07 -17.12
CA ALA A 21 2.14 13.59 -15.83
C ALA A 21 1.24 12.48 -15.26
N ALA A 22 -0.09 12.63 -15.35
CA ALA A 22 -1.05 11.65 -14.87
C ALA A 22 -0.89 10.29 -15.58
N HIS A 23 -0.71 10.29 -16.91
CA HIS A 23 -0.36 9.08 -17.67
C HIS A 23 0.93 8.43 -17.17
N GLY A 24 1.98 9.24 -16.95
CA GLY A 24 3.25 8.72 -16.44
C GLY A 24 3.14 8.05 -15.06
N TYR A 25 2.35 8.63 -14.14
CA TYR A 25 2.08 7.99 -12.85
C TYR A 25 1.20 6.75 -12.97
N LEU A 26 0.24 6.76 -13.90
CA LEU A 26 -0.66 5.64 -14.12
C LEU A 26 0.10 4.43 -14.65
N GLN A 27 1.04 4.64 -15.57
CA GLN A 27 1.93 3.59 -16.09
C GLN A 27 2.82 2.96 -15.00
N ARG A 28 3.14 3.72 -13.95
CA ARG A 28 3.89 3.23 -12.77
C ARG A 28 2.97 2.64 -11.68
N GLY A 29 1.67 2.55 -11.93
CA GLY A 29 0.69 2.08 -10.95
C GLY A 29 0.62 2.95 -9.69
N ASN A 30 0.80 4.27 -9.80
CA ASN A 30 0.68 5.19 -8.66
C ASN A 30 -0.62 6.00 -8.78
N LEU A 31 -1.72 5.44 -8.26
CA LEU A 31 -3.04 6.05 -8.44
C LEU A 31 -3.18 7.35 -7.65
N ALA A 32 -2.54 7.49 -6.49
CA ALA A 32 -2.57 8.72 -5.72
C ALA A 32 -2.01 9.90 -6.52
N ALA A 33 -0.83 9.73 -7.12
CA ALA A 33 -0.20 10.77 -7.94
C ALA A 33 -0.97 11.00 -9.25
N THR A 34 -1.50 9.95 -9.88
CA THR A 34 -2.38 10.09 -11.05
C THR A 34 -3.59 10.95 -10.73
N LYS A 35 -4.28 10.70 -9.61
CA LYS A 35 -5.45 11.47 -9.18
C LYS A 35 -5.12 12.94 -8.91
N ALA A 36 -4.01 13.21 -8.25
CA ALA A 36 -3.57 14.58 -7.98
C ALA A 36 -3.35 15.37 -9.29
N ARG A 37 -2.67 14.77 -10.26
CA ARG A 37 -2.44 15.39 -11.57
C ARG A 37 -3.72 15.50 -12.39
N LEU A 38 -4.57 14.49 -12.34
CA LEU A 38 -5.85 14.51 -13.03
C LEU A 38 -6.79 15.59 -12.49
N ALA A 39 -6.84 15.79 -11.17
CA ALA A 39 -7.60 16.87 -10.57
C ALA A 39 -7.11 18.25 -11.05
N ALA A 40 -5.78 18.46 -11.09
CA ALA A 40 -5.22 19.69 -11.63
C ALA A 40 -5.56 19.91 -13.12
N ALA A 41 -5.56 18.85 -13.93
CA ALA A 41 -5.98 18.93 -15.33
C ALA A 41 -7.47 19.30 -15.48
N ILE A 42 -8.34 18.72 -14.66
CA ILE A 42 -9.79 19.02 -14.66
C ILE A 42 -10.04 20.46 -14.19
N THR A 43 -9.32 20.95 -13.19
CA THR A 43 -9.43 22.35 -12.74
C THR A 43 -9.02 23.32 -13.85
N ALA A 44 -7.96 22.99 -14.61
CA ALA A 44 -7.52 23.81 -15.73
C ALA A 44 -8.46 23.76 -16.93
N GLN A 45 -9.07 22.60 -17.20
CA GLN A 45 -10.03 22.42 -18.29
C GLN A 45 -11.12 21.39 -17.94
N PRO A 46 -12.26 21.82 -17.36
CA PRO A 46 -13.32 20.92 -16.89
C PRO A 46 -13.92 20.04 -17.99
N ASP A 47 -13.95 20.56 -19.23
CA ASP A 47 -14.55 19.88 -20.37
C ASP A 47 -13.61 18.97 -21.17
N ASN A 48 -12.39 18.74 -20.67
CA ASN A 48 -11.41 17.89 -21.33
C ASN A 48 -11.89 16.42 -21.37
N ARG A 49 -12.07 15.88 -22.58
CA ARG A 49 -12.57 14.50 -22.78
C ARG A 49 -11.59 13.45 -22.29
N ASP A 50 -10.29 13.67 -22.48
CA ASP A 50 -9.24 12.74 -22.05
C ASP A 50 -9.15 12.67 -20.53
N ALA A 51 -9.29 13.80 -19.85
CA ALA A 51 -9.37 13.86 -18.40
C ALA A 51 -10.56 13.05 -17.87
N ARG A 52 -11.75 13.19 -18.48
CA ARG A 52 -12.93 12.40 -18.09
C ARG A 52 -12.74 10.90 -18.34
N ARG A 53 -12.15 10.52 -19.47
CA ARG A 53 -11.84 9.12 -19.79
C ARG A 53 -10.86 8.51 -18.79
N MET A 54 -9.78 9.23 -18.48
CA MET A 54 -8.80 8.78 -17.50
C MET A 54 -9.42 8.67 -16.10
N ARG A 55 -10.33 9.58 -15.73
CA ARG A 55 -11.05 9.50 -14.44
C ARG A 55 -11.85 8.22 -14.32
N ALA A 56 -12.54 7.81 -15.39
CA ALA A 56 -13.26 6.54 -15.42
C ALA A 56 -12.31 5.34 -15.28
N GLN A 57 -11.19 5.35 -16.01
CA GLN A 57 -10.17 4.29 -15.91
C GLN A 57 -9.60 4.17 -14.49
N VAL A 58 -9.23 5.30 -13.87
CA VAL A 58 -8.74 5.32 -12.49
C VAL A 58 -9.81 4.78 -11.54
N GLY A 59 -11.08 5.17 -11.71
CA GLY A 59 -12.18 4.64 -10.90
C GLY A 59 -12.29 3.12 -10.96
N THR A 60 -12.16 2.52 -12.15
CA THR A 60 -12.16 1.06 -12.30
C THR A 60 -10.96 0.40 -11.60
N LEU A 61 -9.77 0.99 -11.69
CA LEU A 61 -8.59 0.47 -11.00
C LEU A 61 -8.72 0.57 -9.47
N GLU A 62 -9.27 1.68 -8.97
CA GLU A 62 -9.55 1.83 -7.53
C GLU A 62 -10.54 0.77 -7.03
N GLN A 63 -11.60 0.49 -7.78
CA GLN A 63 -12.55 -0.58 -7.44
C GLN A 63 -11.88 -1.96 -7.38
N GLN A 64 -11.00 -2.27 -8.33
CA GLN A 64 -10.25 -3.54 -8.32
C GLN A 64 -9.30 -3.63 -7.13
N ARG A 65 -8.54 -2.56 -6.85
CA ARG A 65 -7.68 -2.46 -5.66
C ARG A 65 -8.49 -2.69 -4.39
N ASP A 66 -9.64 -2.03 -4.27
CA ASP A 66 -10.46 -2.06 -3.05
C ASP A 66 -11.10 -3.43 -2.83
N ALA A 67 -11.48 -4.14 -3.90
CA ALA A 67 -11.94 -5.52 -3.82
C ALA A 67 -10.84 -6.46 -3.29
N LEU A 68 -9.61 -6.34 -3.80
CA LEU A 68 -8.46 -7.11 -3.33
C LEU A 68 -8.12 -6.80 -1.87
N LEU A 69 -8.17 -5.52 -1.48
CA LEU A 69 -7.99 -5.11 -0.09
C LEU A 69 -9.08 -5.68 0.82
N SER A 70 -10.32 -5.76 0.37
CA SER A 70 -11.40 -6.40 1.12
C SER A 70 -11.13 -7.88 1.35
N LEU A 71 -10.67 -8.61 0.32
CA LEU A 71 -10.29 -10.02 0.44
C LEU A 71 -9.09 -10.21 1.37
N ALA A 72 -8.07 -9.36 1.26
CA ALA A 72 -6.89 -9.40 2.13
C ALA A 72 -7.27 -9.23 3.61
N ARG A 73 -8.15 -8.26 3.92
CA ARG A 73 -8.68 -8.04 5.28
C ARG A 73 -9.53 -9.22 5.76
N GLY A 74 -10.35 -9.80 4.89
CA GLY A 74 -11.12 -11.00 5.20
C GLY A 74 -10.21 -12.17 5.59
N CYS A 75 -9.13 -12.40 4.83
CA CYS A 75 -8.15 -13.44 5.13
C CYS A 75 -7.36 -13.17 6.42
N SER A 76 -6.97 -11.91 6.69
CA SER A 76 -6.30 -11.57 7.96
C SER A 76 -7.19 -11.82 9.17
N ASN A 77 -8.49 -11.54 9.06
CA ASN A 77 -9.44 -11.73 10.17
C ASN A 77 -9.58 -13.20 10.60
N VAL A 78 -9.31 -14.15 9.70
CA VAL A 78 -9.36 -15.59 9.98
C VAL A 78 -7.96 -16.22 10.10
N GLY A 79 -6.91 -15.40 10.26
CA GLY A 79 -5.53 -15.86 10.46
C GLY A 79 -4.88 -16.52 9.24
N ARG A 80 -5.43 -16.33 8.03
CA ARG A 80 -4.90 -16.88 6.78
C ARG A 80 -3.92 -15.89 6.13
N TRP A 81 -2.73 -15.77 6.73
CA TRP A 81 -1.77 -14.73 6.38
C TRP A 81 -1.17 -14.84 4.97
N GLU A 82 -1.00 -16.05 4.44
CA GLU A 82 -0.58 -16.25 3.04
C GLU A 82 -1.61 -15.67 2.06
N CYS A 83 -2.90 -15.94 2.27
CA CYS A 83 -3.98 -15.35 1.48
C CYS A 83 -4.02 -13.82 1.62
N ALA A 84 -3.85 -13.30 2.85
CA ALA A 84 -3.85 -11.88 3.11
C ALA A 84 -2.70 -11.17 2.36
N SER A 85 -1.48 -11.74 2.44
CA SER A 85 -0.30 -11.23 1.75
C SER A 85 -0.46 -11.27 0.23
N HIS A 86 -0.97 -12.38 -0.33
CA HIS A 86 -1.20 -12.52 -1.76
C HIS A 86 -2.14 -11.42 -2.30
N ASN A 87 -3.33 -11.28 -1.72
CA ASN A 87 -4.30 -10.28 -2.17
C ASN A 87 -3.81 -8.84 -1.97
N ALA A 88 -3.09 -8.56 -0.87
CA ALA A 88 -2.52 -7.24 -0.63
C ALA A 88 -1.41 -6.90 -1.65
N ASN A 89 -0.57 -7.86 -2.04
CA ASN A 89 0.43 -7.65 -3.09
C ASN A 89 -0.22 -7.45 -4.47
N GLU A 90 -1.29 -8.17 -4.81
CA GLU A 90 -2.06 -7.89 -6.03
C GLU A 90 -2.66 -6.49 -6.02
N ALA A 91 -3.14 -6.01 -4.86
CA ALA A 91 -3.59 -4.62 -4.71
C ALA A 91 -2.45 -3.61 -4.95
N LEU A 92 -1.21 -3.91 -4.52
CA LEU A 92 -0.03 -3.09 -4.79
C LEU A 92 0.38 -3.08 -6.26
N ARG A 93 0.12 -4.15 -6.99
CA ARG A 93 0.36 -4.21 -8.44
C ARG A 93 -0.57 -3.26 -9.21
N ILE A 94 -1.78 -3.01 -8.68
CA ILE A 94 -2.72 -2.02 -9.20
C ILE A 94 -2.36 -0.61 -8.73
N ASP A 95 -2.08 -0.46 -7.43
CA ASP A 95 -1.78 0.81 -6.79
C ASP A 95 -0.61 0.68 -5.81
N SER A 96 0.60 0.86 -6.33
CA SER A 96 1.85 0.88 -5.57
C SER A 96 1.86 1.93 -4.46
N SER A 97 0.99 2.95 -4.56
CA SER A 97 0.86 4.02 -3.56
C SER A 97 -0.11 3.70 -2.42
N SER A 98 -0.76 2.52 -2.44
CA SER A 98 -1.72 2.09 -1.43
C SER A 98 -1.06 1.77 -0.09
N LYS A 99 -1.18 2.70 0.87
CA LYS A 99 -0.68 2.52 2.25
C LYS A 99 -1.37 1.37 2.98
N ASP A 100 -2.64 1.13 2.69
CA ASP A 100 -3.40 0.03 3.29
C ASP A 100 -2.87 -1.33 2.83
N ALA A 101 -2.56 -1.46 1.54
CA ALA A 101 -1.98 -2.68 1.00
C ALA A 101 -0.57 -2.93 1.57
N GLN A 102 0.27 -1.89 1.63
CA GLN A 102 1.59 -1.96 2.27
C GLN A 102 1.50 -2.43 3.73
N ARG A 103 0.58 -1.85 4.50
CA ARG A 103 0.37 -2.23 5.91
C ARG A 103 -0.06 -3.70 6.04
N LEU A 104 -0.96 -4.17 5.18
CA LEU A 104 -1.43 -5.56 5.22
C LEU A 104 -0.32 -6.55 4.85
N VAL A 105 0.54 -6.24 3.87
CA VAL A 105 1.71 -7.06 3.56
C VAL A 105 2.67 -7.13 4.75
N SER A 106 2.98 -5.98 5.38
CA SER A 106 3.83 -5.95 6.57
C SER A 106 3.24 -6.75 7.73
N LEU A 107 1.94 -6.61 7.99
CA LEU A 107 1.25 -7.38 9.02
C LEU A 107 1.30 -8.88 8.73
N ALA A 108 0.94 -9.31 7.52
CA ALA A 108 0.97 -10.71 7.15
C ALA A 108 2.38 -11.32 7.26
N SER A 109 3.42 -10.55 6.94
CA SER A 109 4.81 -10.97 7.07
C SER A 109 5.22 -11.17 8.53
N HIS A 110 4.85 -10.23 9.40
CA HIS A 110 5.07 -10.33 10.85
C HIS A 110 4.38 -11.56 11.44
N GLU A 111 3.10 -11.76 11.13
CA GLU A 111 2.31 -12.87 11.67
C GLU A 111 2.78 -14.24 11.16
N SER A 112 3.16 -14.33 9.89
CA SER A 112 3.71 -15.58 9.31
C SER A 112 5.05 -15.96 9.94
N ALA A 113 5.84 -14.98 10.39
CA ALA A 113 7.10 -15.24 11.10
C ALA A 113 6.87 -15.90 12.46
N TRP A 114 5.79 -15.55 13.17
CA TRP A 114 5.44 -16.20 14.43
C TRP A 114 4.94 -17.63 14.25
N GLN A 115 4.29 -17.92 13.13
CA GLN A 115 3.82 -19.28 12.80
C GLN A 115 4.95 -20.25 12.45
N THR A 116 6.10 -19.73 12.03
CA THR A 116 7.27 -20.55 11.66
C THR A 116 8.22 -20.82 12.84
N ILE A 117 7.97 -20.26 14.03
CA ILE A 117 8.75 -20.59 15.23
C ILE A 117 8.32 -21.98 15.74
N PRO A 118 9.17 -23.02 15.64
CA PRO A 118 8.81 -24.33 16.16
C PRO A 118 8.69 -24.28 17.70
N PRO A 119 7.79 -25.07 18.31
CA PRO A 119 7.64 -25.12 19.77
C PRO A 119 8.95 -25.37 20.54
N SER A 120 9.92 -26.04 19.91
CA SER A 120 11.25 -26.31 20.47
C SER A 120 12.14 -25.08 20.61
N ALA A 121 11.90 -23.99 19.87
CA ALA A 121 12.66 -22.75 20.02
C ALA A 121 12.44 -22.09 21.39
N TRP A 122 11.27 -22.29 22.00
CA TRP A 122 10.97 -21.83 23.36
C TRP A 122 11.59 -22.72 24.44
N GLN A 123 12.04 -23.94 24.11
CA GLN A 123 12.67 -24.87 25.06
C GLN A 123 14.16 -24.56 25.27
N THR A 124 14.79 -23.80 24.36
CA THR A 124 16.21 -23.44 24.47
C THR A 124 16.47 -22.26 25.43
N VAL A 125 15.42 -21.57 25.89
CA VAL A 125 15.51 -20.59 26.98
C VAL A 125 15.26 -21.29 28.32
N GLN A 126 16.01 -22.36 28.60
CA GLN A 126 16.19 -22.81 29.97
C GLN A 126 17.40 -22.08 30.54
N PRO A 127 17.27 -21.35 31.66
CA PRO A 127 18.44 -20.77 32.31
C PRO A 127 19.44 -21.89 32.62
N PRO A 128 20.75 -21.68 32.44
CA PRO A 128 21.75 -22.70 32.70
C PRO A 128 21.54 -23.30 34.10
N ALA A 129 21.68 -24.61 34.22
CA ALA A 129 21.36 -25.36 35.44
C ALA A 129 22.10 -24.82 36.69
N GLU A 130 23.21 -24.11 36.49
CA GLU A 130 24.01 -23.44 37.50
C GLU A 130 23.29 -22.23 38.12
N GLU A 131 22.66 -21.37 37.31
CA GLU A 131 21.86 -20.23 37.77
C GLU A 131 20.62 -20.71 38.55
N SER A 132 20.01 -21.80 38.08
CA SER A 132 18.88 -22.44 38.75
C SER A 132 19.24 -23.12 40.08
N ARG A 133 20.52 -23.49 40.28
CA ARG A 133 21.01 -24.03 41.56
C ARG A 133 21.31 -22.90 42.54
N ALA A 134 22.01 -21.84 42.09
CA ALA A 134 22.29 -20.67 42.91
C ALA A 134 21.01 -20.02 43.47
N LEU A 135 19.97 -19.90 42.63
CA LEU A 135 18.68 -19.36 43.07
C LEU A 135 18.00 -20.24 44.13
N ARG A 136 18.07 -21.57 43.98
CA ARG A 136 17.51 -22.53 44.94
C ARG A 136 18.28 -22.57 46.26
N ASP A 137 19.58 -22.30 46.23
CA ASP A 137 20.39 -22.26 47.45
C ASP A 137 20.15 -20.96 48.22
N LEU A 138 20.01 -19.82 47.54
CA LEU A 138 19.57 -18.56 48.12
C LEU A 138 18.22 -18.66 48.83
N LEU A 139 17.25 -19.35 48.21
CA LEU A 139 15.91 -19.53 48.78
C LEU A 139 15.86 -20.51 49.97
N ARG A 140 16.90 -21.33 50.17
CA ARG A 140 17.00 -22.27 51.30
C ARG A 140 17.70 -21.70 52.53
N HIS A 141 18.23 -20.48 52.42
CA HIS A 141 18.92 -19.79 53.51
C HIS A 141 18.06 -18.69 54.18
N HIS A 142 16.75 -18.75 54.00
CA HIS A 142 15.73 -18.01 54.75
C HIS A 142 14.86 -18.99 55.56
#